data_AF-A0A5M9QT27-F1
#
_entry.id   AF-A0A5M9QT27-F1
#
_cell.length_a   1.000
_cell.length_b   1.000
_cell.length_c   1.000
_cell.angle_alpha   90.00
_cell.angle_beta   90.00
_cell.angle_gamma   90.00
#
_symmetry.space_group_name_H-M   'P 1'
#
loop_
_entity.id
_entity.type
_entity.pdbx_description
1 polymer ?
#
loop_
_entity_poly.entity_id
_entity_poly.type
_entity_poly.pdbx_seq_one_letter_code
_entity_poly.pdbx_strand_id
1 'polypeptide(L)'
;MYAQFDVALMLQYLKNKGYAQEELAAMSDERISKLYHDTARDFILQAQDVLETSEEHENLRKKSTMIMPETIALIGQDISKIYEEIDNYIDLYSVRELANVLLSALPGVKLAKVEKMVRIKIRELQEIWLLELKDNLRSLPEEECDTLMEYYLAHKDDLPMLRDIYQKSKDQAYIDEIGDIAHIKLSMIQEYMPDELESNYKSFYDHSPEKLSIIQNILALTAAYSKGTLLSMSIKELQETLQELEEKEREEAEQKALADRYFERFRAALHDPDDQHFTNVCLDAASELPRPRFQELATELARHYKHFHQRFSDVSKEYKDMQNLQIVF
;
A
#
# COMPACT_ATOMS: atom_id res chain seq x y z
N MET A 1 -5.52 -7.57 -10.30
CA MET A 1 -5.73 -8.33 -11.54
C MET A 1 -5.24 -9.76 -11.26
N TYR A 2 -6.12 -10.63 -10.75
CA TYR A 2 -5.76 -11.98 -10.33
C TYR A 2 -5.41 -12.84 -11.55
N ALA A 3 -4.30 -13.56 -11.48
CA ALA A 3 -3.88 -14.50 -12.52
C ALA A 3 -5.03 -15.48 -12.80
N GLN A 4 -5.54 -15.46 -14.03
CA GLN A 4 -6.37 -16.55 -14.54
C GLN A 4 -5.50 -17.80 -14.59
N PHE A 5 -5.47 -18.56 -13.51
CA PHE A 5 -5.03 -19.93 -13.55
C PHE A 5 -5.99 -20.69 -14.48
N ASP A 6 -5.42 -21.53 -15.35
CA ASP A 6 -6.16 -22.23 -16.40
C ASP A 6 -7.13 -23.25 -15.76
N VAL A 7 -8.43 -22.95 -15.82
CA VAL A 7 -9.52 -23.78 -15.28
C VAL A 7 -9.44 -25.22 -15.82
N ALA A 8 -8.89 -25.40 -17.03
CA ALA A 8 -8.67 -26.71 -17.61
C ALA A 8 -7.69 -27.59 -16.80
N LEU A 9 -6.63 -26.99 -16.24
CA LEU A 9 -5.66 -27.71 -15.40
C LEU A 9 -6.26 -28.09 -14.05
N MET A 10 -7.09 -27.21 -13.45
CA MET A 10 -7.78 -27.49 -12.19
C MET A 10 -8.78 -28.65 -12.34
N LEU A 11 -9.55 -28.64 -13.43
CA LEU A 11 -10.49 -29.71 -13.76
C LEU A 11 -9.78 -31.05 -13.96
N GLN A 12 -8.62 -31.05 -14.63
CA GLN A 12 -7.84 -32.25 -14.84
C GLN A 12 -7.26 -32.81 -13.53
N TYR A 13 -6.79 -31.94 -12.63
CA TYR A 13 -6.34 -32.34 -11.30
C TYR A 13 -7.47 -32.96 -10.46
N LEU A 14 -8.63 -32.31 -10.42
CA LEU A 14 -9.80 -32.82 -9.69
C LEU A 14 -10.28 -34.16 -10.26
N LYS A 15 -10.27 -34.32 -11.59
CA LYS A 15 -10.58 -35.61 -12.22
C LYS A 15 -9.60 -36.72 -11.80
N ASN A 16 -8.31 -36.40 -11.71
CA ASN A 16 -7.29 -37.34 -11.25
C ASN A 16 -7.43 -37.70 -9.76
N LYS A 17 -8.09 -36.86 -8.96
CA LYS A 17 -8.45 -37.12 -7.55
C LYS A 17 -9.80 -37.84 -7.37
N GLY A 18 -10.48 -38.18 -8.47
CA GLY A 18 -11.67 -39.04 -8.45
C GLY A 18 -13.02 -38.31 -8.56
N TYR A 19 -13.03 -37.00 -8.79
CA TYR A 19 -14.28 -36.25 -8.98
C TYR A 19 -14.93 -36.57 -10.34
N ALA A 20 -16.26 -36.73 -10.35
CA ALA A 20 -17.01 -37.09 -11.56
C ALA A 20 -17.08 -35.91 -12.54
N GLN A 21 -16.89 -36.19 -13.83
CA GLN A 21 -16.82 -35.16 -14.88
C GLN A 21 -18.15 -34.41 -15.05
N GLU A 22 -19.26 -35.05 -14.74
CA GLU A 22 -20.60 -34.46 -14.76
C GLU A 22 -20.82 -33.45 -13.62
N GLU A 23 -20.24 -33.72 -12.44
CA GLU A 23 -20.30 -32.81 -11.28
C GLU A 23 -19.42 -31.58 -11.50
N LEU A 24 -18.23 -31.77 -12.08
CA LEU A 24 -17.30 -30.69 -12.37
C LEU A 24 -17.78 -29.75 -13.49
N ALA A 25 -18.50 -30.28 -14.49
CA ALA A 25 -19.05 -29.49 -15.60
C ALA A 25 -20.26 -28.61 -15.19
N ALA A 26 -20.92 -28.95 -14.08
CA ALA A 26 -22.04 -28.19 -13.55
C ALA A 26 -21.62 -27.07 -12.56
N MET A 27 -20.33 -26.99 -12.21
CA MET A 27 -19.80 -26.00 -11.26
C MET A 27 -19.32 -24.73 -11.96
N SER A 28 -19.43 -23.59 -11.27
CA SER A 28 -18.81 -22.34 -11.71
C SER A 28 -17.29 -22.35 -11.52
N ASP A 29 -16.58 -21.57 -12.32
CA ASP A 29 -15.10 -21.47 -12.28
C ASP A 29 -14.56 -21.10 -10.89
N GLU A 30 -15.24 -20.20 -10.17
CA GLU A 30 -14.89 -19.83 -8.79
C GLU A 30 -14.98 -21.02 -7.83
N ARG A 31 -15.96 -21.89 -8.05
CA ARG A 31 -16.19 -23.08 -7.22
C ARG A 31 -15.23 -24.21 -7.56
N ILE A 32 -14.85 -24.34 -8.83
CA ILE A 32 -13.77 -25.23 -9.29
C ILE A 32 -12.44 -24.80 -8.69
N SER A 33 -12.13 -23.50 -8.68
CA SER A 33 -10.91 -22.96 -8.09
C SER A 33 -10.83 -23.24 -6.60
N LYS A 34 -11.92 -23.00 -5.86
CA LYS A 34 -11.99 -23.28 -4.42
C LYS A 34 -11.85 -24.77 -4.12
N LEU A 35 -12.57 -25.63 -4.84
CA LEU A 35 -12.51 -27.08 -4.66
C LEU A 35 -11.11 -27.63 -4.96
N TYR A 36 -10.44 -27.10 -5.98
CA TYR A 36 -9.05 -27.43 -6.29
C TYR A 36 -8.11 -27.05 -5.14
N HIS A 37 -8.24 -25.84 -4.58
CA HIS A 37 -7.39 -25.39 -3.46
C HIS A 37 -7.62 -26.23 -2.21
N ASP A 38 -8.87 -26.50 -1.85
CA ASP A 38 -9.22 -27.29 -0.68
C ASP A 38 -8.70 -28.74 -0.83
N THR A 39 -8.91 -29.35 -2.00
CA THR A 39 -8.45 -30.73 -2.28
C THR A 39 -6.93 -30.84 -2.33
N ALA A 40 -6.24 -29.83 -2.88
CA ALA A 40 -4.78 -29.80 -2.92
C ALA A 40 -4.19 -29.61 -1.52
N ARG A 41 -4.78 -28.70 -0.72
CA ARG A 41 -4.42 -28.48 0.67
C ARG A 41 -4.57 -29.76 1.49
N ASP A 42 -5.71 -30.44 1.40
CA ASP A 42 -5.96 -31.68 2.14
C ASP A 42 -5.00 -32.80 1.73
N PHE A 43 -4.68 -32.91 0.44
CA PHE A 43 -3.70 -33.89 -0.02
C PHE A 43 -2.29 -33.62 0.53
N ILE A 44 -1.89 -32.35 0.58
CA ILE A 44 -0.58 -31.95 1.12
C ILE A 44 -0.54 -32.20 2.63
N LEU A 45 -1.60 -31.87 3.37
CA LEU A 45 -1.69 -32.15 4.81
C LEU A 45 -1.64 -33.65 5.11
N GLN A 46 -2.35 -34.47 4.31
CA GLN A 46 -2.27 -35.93 4.44
C GLN A 46 -0.89 -36.48 4.09
N ALA A 47 -0.21 -35.91 3.10
CA ALA A 47 1.17 -36.27 2.78
C ALA A 47 2.12 -35.87 3.93
N GLN A 48 1.90 -34.72 4.57
CA GLN A 48 2.69 -34.23 5.68
C GLN A 48 2.51 -35.06 6.96
N ASP A 49 1.29 -35.52 7.26
CA ASP A 49 0.98 -36.36 8.42
C ASP A 49 1.62 -37.76 8.31
N VAL A 50 1.74 -38.28 7.09
CA VAL A 50 2.49 -39.51 6.78
C VAL A 50 4.02 -39.31 6.95
N LEU A 51 4.52 -38.09 6.78
CA LEU A 51 5.93 -37.74 6.93
C LEU A 51 6.34 -37.50 8.40
N GLU A 52 5.42 -36.99 9.23
CA GLU A 52 5.68 -36.65 10.64
C GLU A 52 5.56 -37.86 11.60
N THR A 53 4.87 -38.94 11.20
CA THR A 53 4.61 -40.10 12.07
C THR A 53 5.69 -41.18 12.13
N SER A 54 6.85 -41.01 11.46
CA SER A 54 7.98 -41.94 11.61
C SER A 54 9.17 -41.27 12.33
N GLU A 55 9.50 -41.74 13.53
CA GLU A 55 10.65 -41.28 14.34
C GLU A 55 12.02 -41.48 13.63
N GLU A 56 12.05 -42.20 12.51
CA GLU A 56 13.25 -42.41 11.68
C GLU A 56 13.61 -41.19 10.83
N HIS A 57 12.67 -40.31 10.47
CA HIS A 57 12.94 -39.15 9.61
C HIS A 57 13.64 -37.98 10.34
N GLU A 58 13.39 -37.78 11.63
CA GLU A 58 14.09 -36.78 12.46
C GLU A 58 15.58 -37.14 12.65
N ASN A 59 15.90 -38.42 12.78
CA ASN A 59 17.28 -38.88 13.03
C ASN A 59 18.16 -38.91 11.76
N LEU A 60 17.58 -38.99 10.56
CA LEU A 60 18.31 -38.93 9.30
C LEU A 60 18.74 -37.50 8.92
N ARG A 61 18.00 -36.46 9.34
CA ARG A 61 18.32 -35.05 9.06
C ARG A 61 19.65 -34.58 9.66
N LYS A 62 20.14 -35.22 10.73
CA LYS A 62 21.45 -34.91 11.35
C LYS A 62 22.64 -35.61 10.69
N LYS A 63 22.45 -36.43 9.66
CA LYS A 63 23.53 -37.14 8.96
C LYS A 63 23.30 -37.20 7.45
N SER A 64 23.49 -36.07 6.76
CA SER A 64 24.30 -35.98 5.54
C SER A 64 24.14 -34.59 4.94
N THR A 65 25.24 -33.84 4.86
CA THR A 65 25.34 -32.61 4.07
C THR A 65 25.31 -32.87 2.57
N MET A 66 25.16 -34.13 2.12
CA MET A 66 25.21 -34.55 0.73
C MET A 66 23.92 -35.30 0.37
N ILE A 67 23.27 -34.92 -0.73
CA ILE A 67 22.11 -35.66 -1.27
C ILE A 67 22.60 -37.08 -1.61
N MET A 68 22.02 -38.09 -0.96
CA MET A 68 22.49 -39.46 -1.13
C MET A 68 22.17 -39.97 -2.55
N PRO A 69 23.06 -40.76 -3.18
CA PRO A 69 22.80 -41.36 -4.49
C PRO A 69 21.51 -42.18 -4.55
N GLU A 70 21.10 -42.77 -3.42
CA GLU A 70 19.85 -43.51 -3.25
C GLU A 70 18.62 -42.60 -3.39
N THR A 71 18.69 -41.38 -2.84
CA THR A 71 17.66 -40.34 -2.99
C THR A 71 17.55 -39.89 -4.45
N ILE A 72 18.67 -39.70 -5.13
CA ILE A 72 18.72 -39.36 -6.56
C ILE A 72 18.12 -40.49 -7.42
N ALA A 73 18.38 -41.75 -7.06
CA ALA A 73 17.81 -42.91 -7.75
C ALA A 73 16.29 -43.03 -7.56
N LEU A 74 15.76 -42.66 -6.38
CA LEU A 74 14.33 -42.62 -6.10
C LEU A 74 13.61 -41.54 -6.92
N ILE A 75 14.22 -40.37 -7.10
CA ILE A 75 13.71 -39.30 -7.97
C ILE A 75 13.63 -39.76 -9.44
N GLY A 76 14.63 -40.53 -9.89
CA GLY A 76 14.63 -41.10 -11.25
C GLY A 76 13.51 -42.13 -11.50
N GLN A 77 12.95 -42.72 -10.44
CA GLN A 77 11.83 -43.65 -10.50
C GLN A 77 10.47 -42.95 -10.43
N ASP A 78 10.39 -41.84 -9.69
CA ASP A 78 9.19 -41.03 -9.54
C ASP A 78 9.51 -39.53 -9.57
N ILE A 79 9.21 -38.90 -10.71
CA ILE A 79 9.44 -37.48 -10.98
C ILE A 79 8.67 -36.59 -10.00
N SER A 80 7.57 -37.07 -9.39
CA SER A 80 6.80 -36.27 -8.42
C SER A 80 7.58 -35.99 -7.13
N LYS A 81 8.55 -36.84 -6.77
CA LYS A 81 9.41 -36.69 -5.59
C LYS A 81 10.44 -35.58 -5.71
N ILE A 82 10.66 -35.01 -6.89
CA ILE A 82 11.56 -33.87 -7.09
C ILE A 82 11.17 -32.71 -6.14
N TYR A 83 9.88 -32.47 -5.97
CA TYR A 83 9.40 -31.36 -5.15
C TYR A 83 9.65 -31.58 -3.66
N GLU A 84 9.50 -32.81 -3.16
CA GLU A 84 9.82 -33.19 -1.78
C GLU A 84 11.32 -33.03 -1.48
N GLU A 85 12.16 -33.40 -2.44
CA GLU A 85 13.61 -33.28 -2.28
C GLU A 85 14.09 -31.83 -2.39
N ILE A 86 13.41 -31.00 -3.17
CA ILE A 86 13.66 -29.56 -3.10
C ILE A 86 13.38 -29.05 -1.68
N ASP A 87 12.26 -29.45 -1.07
CA ASP A 87 11.85 -29.00 0.27
C ASP A 87 12.85 -29.43 1.36
N ASN A 88 13.48 -30.59 1.21
CA ASN A 88 14.46 -31.11 2.15
C ASN A 88 15.83 -30.42 2.10
N TYR A 89 16.20 -29.85 0.95
CA TYR A 89 17.56 -29.35 0.70
C TYR A 89 17.63 -27.86 0.33
N ILE A 90 16.49 -27.17 0.26
CA ILE A 90 16.35 -25.77 -0.13
C ILE A 90 17.18 -24.79 0.72
N ASP A 91 17.39 -25.10 1.99
CA ASP A 91 18.12 -24.30 2.97
C ASP A 91 19.62 -24.62 3.03
N LEU A 92 20.06 -25.68 2.33
CA LEU A 92 21.44 -26.15 2.35
C LEU A 92 22.21 -25.84 1.06
N TYR A 93 21.50 -25.58 -0.04
CA TYR A 93 22.09 -25.44 -1.37
C TYR A 93 21.53 -24.24 -2.12
N SER A 94 22.38 -23.58 -2.91
CA SER A 94 21.90 -22.60 -3.88
C SER A 94 21.04 -23.25 -4.96
N VAL A 95 20.17 -22.45 -5.59
CA VAL A 95 19.33 -22.86 -6.73
C VAL A 95 20.09 -23.69 -7.76
N ARG A 96 21.30 -23.26 -8.09
CA ARG A 96 22.13 -23.88 -9.14
C ARG A 96 22.75 -25.19 -8.66
N GLU A 97 23.18 -25.26 -7.40
CA GLU A 97 23.72 -26.49 -6.81
C GLU A 97 22.63 -27.55 -6.73
N LEU A 98 21.46 -27.19 -6.21
CA LEU A 98 20.31 -28.10 -6.13
C LEU A 98 19.87 -28.57 -7.53
N ALA A 99 19.81 -27.66 -8.51
CA ALA A 99 19.48 -28.01 -9.88
C ALA A 99 20.50 -28.95 -10.54
N ASN A 100 21.80 -28.78 -10.26
CA ASN A 100 22.84 -29.69 -10.75
C ASN A 100 22.72 -31.09 -10.15
N VAL A 101 22.37 -31.18 -8.86
CA VAL A 101 22.15 -32.48 -8.21
C VAL A 101 20.92 -33.16 -8.80
N LEU A 102 19.80 -32.45 -8.93
CA LEU A 102 18.56 -32.97 -9.52
C LEU A 102 18.71 -33.36 -11.00
N LEU A 103 19.56 -32.66 -11.76
CA LEU A 103 19.86 -33.00 -13.16
C LEU A 103 20.38 -34.44 -13.31
N SER A 104 21.13 -34.93 -12.32
CA SER A 104 21.67 -36.28 -12.31
C SER A 104 20.57 -37.36 -12.23
N ALA A 105 19.40 -37.02 -11.69
CA ALA A 105 18.22 -37.88 -11.64
C ALA A 105 17.31 -37.76 -12.89
N LEU A 106 17.52 -36.75 -13.75
CA LEU A 106 16.61 -36.37 -14.83
C LEU A 106 17.30 -36.41 -16.20
N PRO A 107 17.54 -37.61 -16.75
CA PRO A 107 18.21 -37.74 -18.04
C PRO A 107 17.41 -37.08 -19.17
N GLY A 108 18.07 -36.24 -19.96
CA GLY A 108 17.47 -35.56 -21.11
C GLY A 108 16.79 -34.21 -20.82
N VAL A 109 16.71 -33.79 -19.55
CA VAL A 109 16.24 -32.45 -19.19
C VAL A 109 17.39 -31.44 -19.28
N LYS A 110 17.13 -30.23 -19.76
CA LYS A 110 18.13 -29.15 -19.77
C LYS A 110 18.27 -28.56 -18.37
N LEU A 111 19.49 -28.30 -17.91
CA LEU A 111 19.77 -27.65 -16.61
C LEU A 111 18.91 -26.38 -16.37
N ALA A 112 18.78 -25.53 -17.40
CA ALA A 112 17.97 -24.30 -17.31
C ALA A 112 16.48 -24.57 -16.96
N LYS A 113 15.93 -25.73 -17.35
CA LYS A 113 14.57 -26.13 -16.94
C LYS A 113 14.53 -26.54 -15.48
N VAL A 114 15.53 -27.29 -15.00
CA VAL A 114 15.62 -27.72 -13.59
C VAL A 114 15.84 -26.51 -12.67
N GLU A 115 16.71 -25.57 -13.04
CA GLU A 115 16.89 -24.31 -12.31
C GLU A 115 15.58 -23.52 -12.22
N LYS A 116 14.79 -23.49 -13.30
CA LYS A 116 13.48 -22.83 -13.29
C LYS A 116 12.51 -23.54 -12.33
N MET A 117 12.49 -24.87 -12.30
CA MET A 117 11.67 -25.64 -11.36
C MET A 117 12.03 -25.33 -9.91
N VAL A 118 13.32 -25.35 -9.58
CA VAL A 118 13.83 -25.02 -8.24
C VAL A 118 13.43 -23.59 -7.84
N ARG A 119 13.58 -22.61 -8.74
CA ARG A 119 13.17 -21.21 -8.46
C ARG A 119 11.68 -21.07 -8.22
N ILE A 120 10.85 -21.77 -9.00
CA ILE A 120 9.39 -21.75 -8.82
C ILE A 120 9.04 -22.31 -7.44
N LYS A 121 9.61 -23.45 -7.08
CA LYS A 121 9.33 -24.11 -5.81
C LYS A 121 9.83 -23.30 -4.60
N ILE A 122 10.99 -22.67 -4.70
CA ILE A 122 11.47 -21.73 -3.66
C ILE A 122 10.47 -20.60 -3.44
N ARG A 123 9.98 -19.97 -4.51
CA ARG A 123 9.01 -18.88 -4.41
C ARG A 123 7.69 -19.33 -3.81
N GLU A 124 7.21 -20.49 -4.23
CA GLU A 124 6.01 -21.11 -3.67
C GLU A 124 6.15 -21.33 -2.15
N LEU A 125 7.29 -21.87 -1.71
CA LEU A 125 7.57 -22.06 -0.28
C LEU A 125 7.67 -20.74 0.49
N GLN A 126 8.35 -19.73 -0.07
CA GLN A 126 8.42 -18.40 0.53
C GLN A 126 7.01 -17.82 0.75
N GLU A 127 6.15 -17.91 -0.26
CA GLU A 127 4.76 -17.42 -0.18
C GLU A 127 3.94 -18.18 0.87
N ILE A 128 4.07 -19.51 0.92
CA ILE A 128 3.38 -20.34 1.92
C ILE A 128 3.88 -19.99 3.33
N TRP A 129 5.19 -19.97 3.56
CA TRP A 129 5.74 -19.68 4.88
C TRP A 129 5.35 -18.29 5.38
N LEU A 130 5.39 -17.27 4.51
CA LEU A 130 4.97 -15.91 4.87
C LEU A 130 3.48 -15.82 5.17
N LEU A 131 2.63 -16.55 4.44
CA LEU A 131 1.19 -16.56 4.67
C LEU A 131 0.86 -17.24 6.01
N GLU A 132 1.45 -18.40 6.27
CA GLU A 132 1.26 -19.12 7.53
C GLU A 132 1.87 -18.35 8.72
N LEU A 133 3.02 -17.69 8.54
CA LEU A 133 3.59 -16.81 9.56
C LEU A 133 2.64 -15.69 9.94
N LYS A 134 1.98 -15.06 8.95
CA LYS A 134 1.00 -14.01 9.21
C LYS A 134 -0.19 -14.53 10.02
N ASP A 135 -0.66 -15.73 9.72
CA ASP A 135 -1.77 -16.36 10.45
C ASP A 135 -1.35 -16.77 11.87
N ASN A 136 -0.16 -17.34 12.04
CA ASN A 136 0.39 -17.73 13.34
C ASN A 136 0.65 -16.53 14.27
N LEU A 137 1.07 -15.39 13.70
CA LEU A 137 1.37 -14.16 14.43
C LEU A 137 0.14 -13.27 14.64
N ARG A 138 -1.06 -13.72 14.26
CA ARG A 138 -2.29 -12.91 14.34
C ARG A 138 -2.70 -12.52 15.77
N SER A 139 -2.20 -13.23 16.78
CA SER A 139 -2.45 -12.91 18.19
C SER A 139 -1.64 -11.72 18.72
N LEU A 140 -0.58 -11.31 18.01
CA LEU A 140 0.22 -10.14 18.36
C LEU A 140 -0.57 -8.84 18.11
N PRO A 141 -0.18 -7.72 18.75
CA PRO A 141 -0.68 -6.41 18.38
C PRO A 141 -0.48 -6.13 16.88
N GLU A 142 -1.45 -5.48 16.23
CA GLU A 142 -1.45 -5.28 14.78
C GLU A 142 -0.21 -4.51 14.32
N GLU A 143 0.23 -3.52 15.10
CA GLU A 143 1.41 -2.71 14.81
C GLU A 143 2.70 -3.54 14.79
N GLU A 144 2.84 -4.46 15.75
CA GLU A 144 3.98 -5.37 15.86
C GLU A 144 3.93 -6.45 14.76
N CYS A 145 2.75 -6.98 14.49
CA CYS A 145 2.55 -7.99 13.45
C CYS A 145 2.92 -7.43 12.06
N ASP A 146 2.42 -6.24 11.69
CA ASP A 146 2.73 -5.63 10.40
C ASP A 146 4.22 -5.26 10.27
N THR A 147 4.85 -4.81 11.36
CA THR A 147 6.30 -4.51 11.39
C THR A 147 7.15 -5.78 11.23
N LEU A 148 6.81 -6.85 11.94
CA LEU A 148 7.50 -8.14 11.81
C LEU A 148 7.31 -8.75 10.42
N MET A 149 6.08 -8.69 9.88
CA MET A 149 5.80 -9.18 8.54
C MET A 149 6.52 -8.39 7.46
N GLU A 150 6.65 -7.06 7.59
CA GLU A 150 7.48 -6.26 6.68
C GLU A 150 8.95 -6.70 6.75
N TYR A 151 9.48 -6.93 7.95
CA TYR A 151 10.84 -7.43 8.14
C TYR A 151 11.05 -8.80 7.46
N TYR A 152 10.13 -9.75 7.62
CA TYR A 152 10.21 -11.06 6.96
C TYR A 152 10.07 -10.96 5.43
N LEU A 153 9.20 -10.08 4.93
CA LEU A 153 9.06 -9.82 3.50
C LEU A 153 10.34 -9.25 2.88
N ALA A 154 11.03 -8.36 3.59
CA ALA A 154 12.31 -7.80 3.17
C ALA A 154 13.44 -8.84 3.15
N HIS A 155 13.37 -9.85 4.03
CA HIS A 155 14.36 -10.92 4.16
C HIS A 155 13.91 -12.26 3.56
N LYS A 156 12.88 -12.28 2.71
CA LYS A 156 12.30 -13.53 2.18
C LYS A 156 13.29 -14.43 1.45
N ASP A 157 14.36 -13.87 0.91
CA ASP A 157 15.41 -14.61 0.21
C ASP A 157 16.39 -15.32 1.16
N ASP A 158 16.37 -14.98 2.46
CA ASP A 158 17.04 -15.73 3.54
C ASP A 158 16.17 -16.92 3.96
N LEU A 159 16.22 -17.98 3.14
CA LEU A 159 15.41 -19.19 3.34
C LEU A 159 15.67 -19.90 4.67
N PRO A 160 16.93 -20.03 5.16
CA PRO A 160 17.19 -20.59 6.48
C PRO A 160 16.49 -19.82 7.61
N MET A 161 16.57 -18.49 7.58
CA MET A 161 15.91 -17.63 8.57
C MET A 161 14.39 -17.74 8.49
N LEU A 162 13.81 -17.66 7.29
CA LEU A 162 12.37 -17.73 7.07
C LEU A 162 11.80 -19.10 7.47
N ARG A 163 12.54 -20.19 7.21
CA ARG A 163 12.17 -21.54 7.65
C ARG A 163 12.23 -21.67 9.17
N ASP A 164 13.30 -21.21 9.81
CA ASP A 164 13.47 -21.27 11.27
C ASP A 164 12.33 -20.56 11.99
N ILE A 165 12.02 -19.32 11.58
CA ILE A 165 10.94 -18.56 12.18
C ILE A 165 9.57 -19.21 11.91
N TYR A 166 9.34 -19.73 10.70
CA TYR A 166 8.11 -20.47 10.38
C TYR A 166 7.94 -21.69 11.28
N GLN A 167 8.99 -22.50 11.51
CA GLN A 167 8.90 -23.66 12.39
C GLN A 167 8.65 -23.26 13.84
N LYS A 168 9.35 -22.23 14.35
CA LYS A 168 9.12 -21.71 15.70
C LYS A 168 7.70 -21.15 15.86
N SER A 169 7.15 -20.51 14.84
CA SER A 169 5.79 -19.96 14.89
C SER A 169 4.68 -20.99 15.05
N LYS A 170 4.97 -22.29 14.84
CA LYS A 170 4.03 -23.39 15.10
C LYS A 170 3.95 -23.77 16.59
N ASP A 171 4.93 -23.38 17.38
CA ASP A 171 4.95 -23.62 18.82
C ASP A 171 4.18 -22.51 19.54
N GLN A 172 3.09 -22.87 20.20
CA GLN A 172 2.29 -21.92 20.96
C GLN A 172 3.09 -21.23 22.07
N ALA A 173 4.01 -21.93 22.72
CA ALA A 173 4.82 -21.33 23.80
C ALA A 173 5.72 -20.21 23.28
N TYR A 174 6.24 -20.38 22.06
CA TYR A 174 7.04 -19.35 21.38
C TYR A 174 6.17 -18.14 20.98
N ILE A 175 4.97 -18.39 20.46
CA ILE A 175 4.02 -17.32 20.10
C ILE A 175 3.60 -16.53 21.35
N ASP A 176 3.34 -17.20 22.46
CA ASP A 176 2.97 -16.57 23.72
C ASP A 176 4.13 -15.69 24.25
N GLU A 177 5.37 -16.20 24.24
CA GLU A 177 6.56 -15.44 24.66
C GLU A 177 6.76 -14.18 23.80
N ILE A 178 6.65 -14.30 22.48
CA ILE A 178 6.75 -13.14 21.59
C ILE A 178 5.57 -12.21 21.78
N GLY A 179 4.37 -12.74 22.01
CA GLY A 179 3.17 -11.97 22.30
C GLY A 179 3.37 -11.07 23.51
N ASP A 180 3.91 -11.61 24.61
CA ASP A 180 4.20 -10.84 25.82
C ASP A 180 5.23 -9.72 25.55
N ILE A 181 6.31 -10.04 24.83
CA ILE A 181 7.34 -9.06 24.46
C ILE A 181 6.75 -7.95 23.59
N ALA A 182 5.94 -8.31 22.60
CA ALA A 182 5.29 -7.39 21.68
C ALA A 182 4.33 -6.44 22.41
N HIS A 183 3.51 -6.95 23.34
CA HIS A 183 2.64 -6.12 24.17
C HIS A 183 3.43 -5.16 25.06
N ILE A 184 4.48 -5.65 25.73
CA ILE A 184 5.32 -4.82 26.58
C ILE A 184 5.97 -3.70 25.75
N LYS A 185 6.55 -4.05 24.59
CA LYS A 185 7.21 -3.06 23.71
C LYS A 185 6.21 -2.00 23.25
N LEU A 186 5.04 -2.40 22.76
CA LEU A 186 4.01 -1.47 22.30
C LEU A 186 3.55 -0.55 23.45
N SER A 187 3.24 -1.12 24.62
CA SER A 187 2.86 -0.34 25.81
C SER A 187 3.96 0.64 26.23
N MET A 188 5.23 0.23 26.21
CA MET A 188 6.34 1.12 26.56
C MET A 188 6.45 2.31 25.58
N ILE A 189 6.29 2.08 24.28
CA ILE A 189 6.34 3.16 23.29
C ILE A 189 5.12 4.08 23.47
N GLN A 190 3.92 3.52 23.63
CA GLN A 190 2.70 4.30 23.84
C GLN A 190 2.75 5.16 25.11
N GLU A 191 3.28 4.64 26.22
CA GLU A 191 3.30 5.35 27.51
C GLU A 191 4.46 6.35 27.62
N TYR A 192 5.65 5.98 27.13
CA TYR A 192 6.87 6.75 27.39
C TYR A 192 7.42 7.49 26.18
N MET A 193 7.07 7.09 24.96
CA MET A 193 7.58 7.66 23.71
C MET A 193 6.47 7.83 22.65
N PRO A 194 5.33 8.46 22.99
CA PRO A 194 4.17 8.54 22.08
C PRO A 194 4.49 9.27 20.76
N ASP A 195 5.41 10.25 20.80
CA ASP A 195 5.85 10.98 19.61
C ASP A 195 6.66 10.11 18.64
N GLU A 196 7.21 8.98 19.11
CA GLU A 196 7.95 8.01 18.29
C GLU A 196 7.09 6.83 17.85
N LEU A 197 5.81 6.76 18.26
CA LEU A 197 4.95 5.62 17.96
C LEU A 197 4.81 5.41 16.45
N GLU A 198 4.50 6.47 15.72
CA GLU A 198 4.33 6.39 14.26
C GLU A 198 5.62 6.00 13.54
N SER A 199 6.78 6.51 13.99
CA SER A 199 8.06 6.21 13.36
C SER A 199 8.52 4.78 13.64
N ASN A 200 8.23 4.24 14.83
CA ASN A 200 8.54 2.86 15.20
C ASN A 200 7.64 1.84 14.47
N TYR A 201 6.39 2.21 14.15
CA TYR A 201 5.42 1.34 13.49
C TYR A 201 5.01 1.87 12.12
N LYS A 202 6.00 2.32 11.35
CA LYS A 202 5.79 3.00 10.07
C LYS A 202 4.98 2.16 9.08
N SER A 203 5.26 0.86 8.95
CA SER A 203 4.53 -0.05 8.05
C SER A 203 3.04 -0.10 8.32
N PHE A 204 2.66 -0.05 9.60
CA PHE A 204 1.27 0.00 10.03
C PHE A 204 0.64 1.35 9.72
N TYR A 205 1.26 2.45 10.19
CA TYR A 205 0.66 3.78 10.07
C TYR A 205 0.64 4.34 8.64
N ASP A 206 1.63 4.01 7.80
CA ASP A 206 1.66 4.40 6.37
C ASP A 206 0.49 3.82 5.56
N HIS A 207 -0.13 2.75 6.06
CA HIS A 207 -1.27 2.10 5.44
C HIS A 207 -2.57 2.28 6.23
N SER A 208 -2.51 3.03 7.32
CA SER A 208 -3.69 3.32 8.14
C SER A 208 -4.74 4.10 7.33
N PRO A 209 -6.04 3.77 7.48
CA PRO A 209 -7.12 4.51 6.84
C PRO A 209 -7.09 6.00 7.18
N GLU A 210 -6.71 6.35 8.40
CA GLU A 210 -6.56 7.72 8.87
C GLU A 210 -5.54 8.49 8.02
N LYS A 211 -4.29 8.03 7.97
CA LYS A 211 -3.23 8.71 7.22
C LYS A 211 -3.57 8.80 5.73
N LEU A 212 -4.07 7.71 5.15
CA LEU A 212 -4.46 7.68 3.73
C LEU A 212 -5.60 8.65 3.42
N SER A 213 -6.55 8.87 4.33
CA SER A 213 -7.65 9.82 4.15
C SER A 213 -7.17 11.28 4.15
N ILE A 214 -6.26 11.63 5.07
CA ILE A 214 -5.69 12.99 5.15
C ILE A 214 -4.90 13.29 3.87
N ILE A 215 -4.09 12.34 3.41
CA ILE A 215 -3.33 12.45 2.16
C ILE A 215 -4.28 12.70 0.97
N GLN A 216 -5.41 11.99 0.90
CA GLN A 216 -6.38 12.19 -0.17
C GLN A 216 -7.00 13.59 -0.12
N ASN A 217 -7.35 14.09 1.06
CA ASN A 217 -7.91 15.44 1.22
C ASN A 217 -6.90 16.52 0.80
N ILE A 218 -5.63 16.40 1.21
CA ILE A 218 -4.57 17.32 0.77
C ILE A 218 -4.43 17.32 -0.76
N LEU A 219 -4.38 16.14 -1.39
CA LEU A 219 -4.25 16.02 -2.83
C LEU A 219 -5.48 16.55 -3.60
N ALA A 220 -6.65 16.58 -2.97
CA ALA A 220 -7.85 17.19 -3.54
C ALA A 220 -7.79 18.73 -3.51
N LEU A 221 -7.17 19.32 -2.48
CA LEU A 221 -7.01 20.77 -2.33
C LEU A 221 -5.84 21.33 -3.13
N THR A 222 -4.78 20.56 -3.34
CA THR A 222 -3.57 21.05 -4.02
C THR A 222 -2.82 19.97 -4.78
N ALA A 223 -2.25 20.36 -5.93
CA ALA A 223 -1.30 19.55 -6.70
C ALA A 223 0.17 19.81 -6.31
N ALA A 224 0.44 20.62 -5.28
CA ALA A 224 1.79 21.00 -4.87
C ALA A 224 2.60 19.82 -4.28
N TYR A 225 1.92 18.81 -3.74
CA TYR A 225 2.55 17.67 -3.10
C TYR A 225 2.36 16.39 -3.90
N SER A 226 3.36 15.51 -3.88
CA SER A 226 3.23 14.15 -4.40
C SER A 226 2.75 13.20 -3.32
N LYS A 227 2.04 12.13 -3.68
CA LYS A 227 1.61 11.09 -2.73
C LYS A 227 2.78 10.50 -1.92
N GLY A 228 3.93 10.28 -2.57
CA GLY A 228 5.13 9.75 -1.91
C GLY A 228 5.69 10.70 -0.85
N THR A 229 5.68 12.01 -1.13
CA THR A 229 6.10 13.03 -0.16
C THR A 229 5.17 13.03 1.05
N LEU A 230 3.86 12.99 0.82
CA LEU A 230 2.87 13.01 1.91
C LEU A 230 2.93 11.72 2.77
N LEU A 231 3.18 10.55 2.17
CA LEU A 231 3.36 9.31 2.94
C LEU A 231 4.57 9.37 3.89
N SER A 232 5.59 10.16 3.56
CA SER A 232 6.78 10.28 4.42
C SER A 232 6.58 11.18 5.64
N MET A 233 5.55 12.01 5.64
CA MET A 233 5.19 12.90 6.75
C MET A 233 4.43 12.13 7.83
N SER A 234 4.52 12.61 9.07
CA SER A 234 3.70 12.11 10.17
C SER A 234 2.23 12.50 10.00
N ILE A 235 1.32 11.77 10.65
CA ILE A 235 -0.12 12.09 10.68
C ILE A 235 -0.33 13.53 11.19
N LYS A 236 0.41 13.94 12.21
CA LYS A 236 0.32 15.28 12.78
C LYS A 236 0.71 16.36 11.76
N GLU A 237 1.86 16.20 11.09
CA GLU A 237 2.30 17.16 10.06
C GLU A 237 1.31 17.22 8.89
N LEU A 238 0.69 16.08 8.52
CA LEU A 238 -0.35 16.03 7.50
C LEU A 238 -1.61 16.77 7.93
N GLN A 239 -2.05 16.62 9.19
CA GLN A 239 -3.20 17.35 9.73
C GLN A 239 -2.94 18.86 9.75
N GLU A 240 -1.76 19.29 10.19
CA GLU A 240 -1.34 20.69 10.16
C GLU A 240 -1.35 21.25 8.72
N THR A 241 -0.79 20.50 7.76
CA THR A 241 -0.80 20.88 6.34
C THR A 241 -2.22 20.98 5.78
N LEU A 242 -3.09 20.02 6.11
CA LEU A 242 -4.48 20.03 5.66
C LEU A 242 -5.21 21.27 6.21
N GLN A 243 -5.03 21.57 7.49
CA GLN A 243 -5.66 22.72 8.13
C GLN A 243 -5.21 24.04 7.50
N GLU A 244 -3.92 24.21 7.21
CA GLU A 244 -3.40 25.40 6.52
C GLU A 244 -4.01 25.57 5.12
N LEU A 245 -4.18 24.46 4.39
CA LEU A 245 -4.80 24.48 3.06
C LEU A 245 -6.30 24.83 3.12
N GLU A 246 -7.04 24.26 4.06
CA GLU A 246 -8.46 24.54 4.26
C GLU A 246 -8.70 25.99 4.71
N GLU A 247 -7.83 26.53 5.57
CA GLU A 247 -7.89 27.94 5.98
C GLU A 247 -7.65 28.85 4.78
N LYS A 248 -6.63 28.56 3.97
CA LYS A 248 -6.34 29.32 2.75
C LYS A 248 -7.47 29.25 1.72
N GLU A 249 -8.06 28.07 1.49
CA GLU A 249 -9.19 27.93 0.57
C GLU A 249 -10.40 28.76 1.05
N ARG A 250 -10.66 28.75 2.37
CA ARG A 250 -11.73 29.54 2.98
C ARG A 250 -11.48 31.04 2.81
N GLU A 251 -10.28 31.52 3.11
CA GLU A 251 -9.90 32.92 2.90
C GLU A 251 -10.05 33.32 1.42
N GLU A 252 -9.63 32.48 0.48
CA GLU A 252 -9.78 32.74 -0.95
C GLU A 252 -11.26 32.78 -1.38
N ALA A 253 -12.10 31.89 -0.85
CA ALA A 253 -13.54 31.86 -1.11
C ALA A 253 -14.25 33.10 -0.52
N GLU A 254 -13.90 33.50 0.71
CA GLU A 254 -14.43 34.70 1.36
C GLU A 254 -14.02 35.97 0.58
N GLN A 255 -12.75 36.09 0.18
CA GLN A 255 -12.28 37.20 -0.64
C GLN A 255 -12.98 37.25 -1.99
N LYS A 256 -13.21 36.11 -2.64
CA LYS A 256 -13.95 36.04 -3.90
C LYS A 256 -15.40 36.48 -3.71
N ALA A 257 -16.08 35.98 -2.68
CA ALA A 257 -17.45 36.39 -2.37
C ALA A 257 -17.56 37.89 -2.06
N LEU A 258 -16.56 38.46 -1.38
CA LEU A 258 -16.48 39.90 -1.13
C LEU A 258 -16.27 40.70 -2.43
N ALA A 259 -15.39 40.24 -3.32
CA ALA A 259 -15.18 40.84 -4.63
C ALA A 259 -16.46 40.82 -5.49
N ASP A 260 -17.17 39.69 -5.53
CA ASP A 260 -18.45 39.55 -6.24
C ASP A 260 -19.52 40.51 -5.71
N ARG A 261 -19.59 40.70 -4.38
CA ARG A 261 -20.48 41.71 -3.76
C ARG A 261 -20.12 43.12 -4.21
N TYR A 262 -18.83 43.45 -4.24
CA TYR A 262 -18.39 44.77 -4.70
C TYR A 262 -18.64 44.97 -6.20
N PHE A 263 -18.50 43.93 -7.02
CA PHE A 263 -18.85 43.99 -8.44
C PHE A 263 -20.31 44.44 -8.64
N GLU A 264 -21.25 43.84 -7.91
CA GLU A 264 -22.67 44.22 -7.98
C GLU A 264 -22.94 45.63 -7.40
N ARG A 265 -22.23 46.04 -6.33
CA ARG A 265 -22.32 47.42 -5.81
C ARG A 265 -21.82 48.44 -6.84
N PHE A 266 -20.71 48.15 -7.52
CA PHE A 266 -20.19 49.00 -8.60
C PHE A 266 -21.17 49.08 -9.77
N ARG A 267 -21.75 47.95 -10.16
CA ARG A 267 -22.79 47.91 -11.20
C ARG A 267 -23.96 48.82 -10.84
N ALA A 268 -24.46 48.77 -9.61
CA ALA A 268 -25.54 49.64 -9.15
C ALA A 268 -25.12 51.13 -9.19
N ALA A 269 -23.94 51.45 -8.65
CA ALA A 269 -23.44 52.83 -8.59
C ALA A 269 -23.10 53.42 -9.97
N LEU A 270 -22.75 52.60 -10.96
CA LEU A 270 -22.54 53.04 -12.34
C LEU A 270 -23.83 53.48 -13.03
N HIS A 271 -24.99 52.99 -12.58
CA HIS A 271 -26.31 53.39 -13.07
C HIS A 271 -26.97 54.49 -12.22
N ASP A 272 -26.34 54.87 -11.10
CA ASP A 272 -26.82 55.93 -10.22
C ASP A 272 -26.32 57.31 -10.72
N PRO A 273 -27.22 58.30 -10.87
CA PRO A 273 -26.83 59.68 -11.17
C PRO A 273 -26.04 60.39 -10.05
N ASP A 274 -26.01 59.85 -8.82
CA ASP A 274 -25.20 60.38 -7.72
C ASP A 274 -23.72 59.92 -7.82
N ASP A 275 -22.83 60.86 -8.15
CA ASP A 275 -21.37 60.62 -8.18
C ASP A 275 -20.81 60.29 -6.79
N GLN A 276 -21.43 60.75 -5.71
CA GLN A 276 -20.99 60.47 -4.35
C GLN A 276 -21.15 58.97 -4.03
N HIS A 277 -22.19 58.32 -4.57
CA HIS A 277 -22.43 56.90 -4.36
C HIS A 277 -21.32 56.05 -4.99
N PHE A 278 -20.88 56.39 -6.21
CA PHE A 278 -19.77 55.71 -6.88
C PHE A 278 -18.44 55.90 -6.12
N THR A 279 -18.14 57.12 -5.68
CA THR A 279 -16.96 57.43 -4.88
C THR A 279 -16.92 56.61 -3.59
N ASN A 280 -18.04 56.52 -2.86
CA ASN A 280 -18.12 55.72 -1.64
C ASN A 280 -17.85 54.23 -1.89
N VAL A 281 -18.41 53.66 -2.97
CA VAL A 281 -18.14 52.25 -3.32
C VAL A 281 -16.67 52.03 -3.69
N CYS A 282 -16.03 52.99 -4.37
CA CYS A 282 -14.58 52.95 -4.62
C CYS A 282 -13.75 52.92 -3.33
N LEU A 283 -14.08 53.78 -2.36
CA LEU A 283 -13.35 53.89 -1.09
C LEU A 283 -13.56 52.66 -0.20
N ASP A 284 -14.80 52.17 -0.10
CA ASP A 284 -15.15 50.96 0.65
C ASP A 284 -14.38 49.75 0.09
N ALA A 285 -14.47 49.54 -1.23
CA ALA A 285 -13.80 48.42 -1.90
C ALA A 285 -12.27 48.51 -1.79
N ALA A 286 -11.69 49.71 -1.94
CA ALA A 286 -10.25 49.92 -1.82
C ALA A 286 -9.74 49.72 -0.39
N SER A 287 -10.60 49.87 0.62
CA SER A 287 -10.25 49.68 2.03
C SER A 287 -10.41 48.22 2.49
N GLU A 288 -11.43 47.52 1.97
CA GLU A 288 -11.76 46.15 2.41
C GLU A 288 -11.12 45.04 1.55
N LEU A 289 -10.80 45.31 0.27
CA LEU A 289 -10.17 44.31 -0.60
C LEU A 289 -8.63 44.47 -0.62
N PRO A 290 -7.88 43.35 -0.60
CA PRO A 290 -6.45 43.36 -0.88
C PRO A 290 -6.17 43.92 -2.29
N ARG A 291 -5.05 44.64 -2.44
CA ARG A 291 -4.68 45.30 -3.70
C ARG A 291 -4.77 44.40 -4.95
N PRO A 292 -4.26 43.15 -4.95
CA PRO A 292 -4.35 42.28 -6.12
C PRO A 292 -5.81 41.99 -6.52
N ARG A 293 -6.68 41.70 -5.54
CA ARG A 293 -8.10 41.42 -5.76
C ARG A 293 -8.85 42.65 -6.24
N PHE A 294 -8.56 43.82 -5.66
CA PHE A 294 -9.16 45.07 -6.12
C PHE A 294 -8.72 45.43 -7.54
N GLN A 295 -7.48 45.13 -7.92
CA GLN A 295 -6.98 45.31 -9.28
C GLN A 295 -7.66 44.37 -10.29
N GLU A 296 -7.84 43.09 -9.94
CA GLU A 296 -8.62 42.14 -10.75
C GLU A 296 -10.05 42.66 -10.96
N LEU A 297 -10.73 43.05 -9.88
CA LEU A 297 -12.09 43.58 -9.90
C LEU A 297 -12.21 44.83 -10.77
N ALA A 298 -11.31 45.80 -10.63
CA ALA A 298 -11.33 47.02 -11.43
C ALA A 298 -11.07 46.74 -12.92
N THR A 299 -10.17 45.80 -13.22
CA THR A 299 -9.89 45.37 -14.61
C THR A 299 -11.12 44.72 -15.23
N GLU A 300 -11.83 43.89 -14.46
CA GLU A 300 -13.09 43.26 -14.88
C GLU A 300 -14.20 44.31 -15.11
N LEU A 301 -14.39 45.23 -14.16
CA LEU A 301 -15.35 46.34 -14.29
C LEU A 301 -15.06 47.23 -15.50
N ALA A 302 -13.79 47.54 -15.76
CA ALA A 302 -13.38 48.32 -16.93
C ALA A 302 -13.70 47.61 -18.26
N ARG A 303 -13.59 46.28 -18.30
CA ARG A 303 -13.97 45.47 -19.48
C ARG A 303 -15.48 45.47 -19.71
N HIS A 304 -16.28 45.41 -18.65
CA HIS A 304 -17.74 45.33 -18.74
C HIS A 304 -18.43 46.69 -18.89
N TYR A 305 -17.86 47.76 -18.33
CA TYR A 305 -18.50 49.08 -18.26
C TYR A 305 -17.59 50.19 -18.79
N LYS A 306 -17.92 50.72 -19.97
CA LYS A 306 -17.13 51.76 -20.67
C LYS A 306 -16.88 53.02 -19.85
N HIS A 307 -17.82 53.40 -18.98
CA HIS A 307 -17.74 54.62 -18.17
C HIS A 307 -16.97 54.43 -16.86
N PHE A 308 -16.66 53.18 -16.48
CA PHE A 308 -15.97 52.88 -15.24
C PHE A 308 -14.59 53.53 -15.19
N HIS A 309 -13.77 53.39 -16.24
CA HIS A 309 -12.44 54.00 -16.29
C HIS A 309 -12.46 55.51 -16.03
N GLN A 310 -13.42 56.20 -16.62
CA GLN A 310 -13.46 57.66 -16.54
C GLN A 310 -13.84 58.10 -15.13
N ARG A 311 -14.93 57.56 -14.56
CA ARG A 311 -15.33 57.87 -13.18
C ARG A 311 -14.28 57.41 -12.16
N PHE A 312 -13.69 56.23 -12.35
CA PHE A 312 -12.62 55.73 -11.48
C PHE A 312 -11.35 56.60 -11.53
N SER A 313 -10.98 57.11 -12.72
CA SER A 313 -9.84 58.02 -12.84
C SER A 313 -10.06 59.33 -12.07
N ASP A 314 -11.30 59.80 -11.98
CA ASP A 314 -11.62 61.03 -11.25
C ASP A 314 -11.49 60.79 -9.74
N VAL A 315 -12.04 59.69 -9.24
CA VAL A 315 -11.88 59.26 -7.83
C VAL A 315 -10.40 59.01 -7.48
N SER A 316 -9.65 58.30 -8.32
CA SER A 316 -8.23 58.01 -8.07
C SER A 316 -7.36 59.27 -8.04
N LYS A 317 -7.72 60.31 -8.81
CA LYS A 317 -7.03 61.62 -8.79
C LYS A 317 -7.35 62.43 -7.53
N GLU A 318 -8.56 62.29 -7.00
CA GLU A 318 -8.99 62.97 -5.77
C GLU A 318 -8.36 62.31 -4.53
N TYR A 319 -8.27 60.97 -4.53
CA TYR A 319 -7.78 60.16 -3.40
C TYR A 319 -6.42 59.50 -3.71
N LYS A 320 -5.42 60.31 -4.10
CA LYS A 320 -4.08 59.82 -4.49
C LYS A 320 -3.32 59.07 -3.39
N ASP A 321 -3.64 59.36 -2.13
CA ASP A 321 -2.93 58.80 -0.98
C ASP A 321 -3.31 57.33 -0.71
N MET A 322 -4.44 56.84 -1.25
CA MET A 322 -4.83 55.44 -1.17
C MET A 322 -4.13 54.61 -2.25
N GLN A 323 -3.15 53.80 -1.84
CA GLN A 323 -2.38 52.94 -2.75
C GLN A 323 -3.25 51.96 -3.55
N ASN A 324 -4.34 51.46 -2.96
CA ASN A 324 -5.25 50.54 -3.63
C ASN A 324 -6.01 51.20 -4.80
N LEU A 325 -6.20 52.52 -4.80
CA LEU A 325 -6.79 53.27 -5.92
C LEU A 325 -5.79 53.57 -7.06
N GLN A 326 -4.51 53.26 -6.86
CA GLN A 326 -3.46 53.42 -7.87
C GLN A 326 -3.35 52.12 -8.70
N ILE A 327 -4.39 51.86 -9.47
CA ILE A 327 -4.52 50.68 -10.35
C ILE A 327 -3.91 50.97 -11.72
N VAL A 328 -3.19 49.99 -12.25
CA VAL A 328 -2.74 49.96 -13.64
C VAL A 328 -3.70 49.06 -14.42
N PHE A 329 -4.37 49.63 -15.42
CA PHE A 329 -5.35 48.95 -16.25
C PHE A 329 -4.75 48.27 -17.48
#